data_AF-A0A9X5UBD8-F1
#
_entry.id   AF-A0A9X5UBD8-F1
#
_cell.length_a   1.000
_cell.length_b   1.000
_cell.length_c   1.000
_cell.angle_alpha   90.00
_cell.angle_beta   90.00
_cell.angle_gamma   90.00
#
_symmetry.space_group_name_H-M   'P 1'
#
loop_
_entity.id
_entity.type
_entity.pdbx_description
1 polymer ?
#
loop_
_entity_poly.entity_id
_entity_poly.type
_entity_poly.pdbx_seq_one_letter_code
_entity_poly.pdbx_strand_id
1 'polypeptide(L)'
;MSIRRNRKSSLRNRLVAIAAAGAVVTTGGLMAASPASAATVSDTSIAAAAKSAGLAGCRGVSTGTWVAIALAESRGNTHAHATGIEDSRGLWQVNLWANSDLVGGRNLYDVSNNAWAAKRVCHRQGPTAWSTYTNGAYKHFLARGHAAAAKV
;
A
#
# COMPACT_ATOMS: atom_id res chain seq x y z
N MET A 1 -57.17 -18.68 29.00
CA MET A 1 -57.36 -18.56 27.52
C MET A 1 -56.28 -17.62 26.97
N SER A 2 -55.66 -17.75 25.78
CA SER A 2 -56.07 -18.27 24.45
C SER A 2 -56.85 -17.26 23.59
N ILE A 3 -56.61 -16.97 22.29
CA ILE A 3 -55.53 -17.13 21.26
C ILE A 3 -55.75 -15.97 20.20
N ARG A 4 -54.78 -15.70 19.29
CA ARG A 4 -54.84 -14.91 17.99
C ARG A 4 -54.44 -13.43 18.13
N ARG A 5 -53.54 -12.80 17.33
CA ARG A 5 -53.20 -12.79 15.87
C ARG A 5 -54.33 -12.14 15.02
N ASN A 6 -54.16 -11.42 13.90
CA ASN A 6 -53.08 -11.17 12.89
C ASN A 6 -53.50 -9.91 12.03
N ARG A 7 -52.83 -9.27 11.04
CA ARG A 7 -51.50 -9.33 10.34
C ARG A 7 -51.32 -8.02 9.51
N LYS A 8 -50.14 -7.37 9.44
CA LYS A 8 -49.61 -6.52 8.31
C LYS A 8 -48.10 -6.28 8.51
N SER A 9 -47.18 -6.85 7.70
CA SER A 9 -46.77 -6.46 6.32
C SER A 9 -45.94 -5.17 6.30
N SER A 10 -44.75 -5.06 5.71
CA SER A 10 -43.93 -5.99 4.88
C SER A 10 -42.43 -5.68 5.12
N LEU A 11 -41.39 -6.42 4.66
CA LEU A 11 -41.25 -7.70 3.96
C LEU A 11 -39.82 -8.25 4.27
N ARG A 12 -39.44 -9.42 3.72
CA ARG A 12 -38.05 -9.91 3.60
C ARG A 12 -37.94 -10.80 2.36
N ASN A 13 -37.13 -10.42 1.36
CA ASN A 13 -36.81 -11.32 0.25
C ASN A 13 -35.35 -11.78 0.32
N ARG A 14 -35.16 -13.10 0.54
CA ARG A 14 -34.00 -13.81 0.01
C ARG A 14 -34.30 -14.15 -1.44
N LEU A 15 -33.32 -14.01 -2.33
CA LEU A 15 -33.29 -14.76 -3.58
C LEU A 15 -31.91 -15.41 -3.72
N VAL A 16 -31.92 -16.69 -4.05
CA VAL A 16 -30.76 -17.45 -4.53
C VAL A 16 -30.92 -17.55 -6.04
N ALA A 17 -29.84 -17.37 -6.79
CA ALA A 17 -29.76 -17.68 -8.20
C ALA A 17 -28.53 -18.55 -8.46
N ILE A 18 -28.71 -19.65 -9.18
CA ILE A 18 -27.69 -20.64 -9.56
C ILE A 18 -27.92 -20.97 -11.05
N ALA A 19 -26.82 -21.18 -11.79
CA ALA A 19 -26.78 -21.58 -13.21
C ALA A 19 -27.30 -20.52 -14.21
N ALA A 20 -26.93 -20.54 -15.50
CA ALA A 20 -26.04 -21.44 -16.24
C ALA A 20 -25.22 -20.69 -17.32
N ALA A 21 -24.41 -21.40 -18.10
CA ALA A 21 -23.56 -20.84 -19.16
C ALA A 21 -24.32 -20.44 -20.45
N GLY A 22 -23.76 -19.50 -21.23
CA GLY A 22 -24.30 -19.10 -22.55
C GLY A 22 -23.43 -18.06 -23.27
N ALA A 23 -23.14 -18.30 -24.55
CA ALA A 23 -22.15 -17.63 -25.39
C ALA A 23 -22.41 -16.14 -25.76
N VAL A 24 -21.32 -15.35 -25.78
CA VAL A 24 -20.90 -14.30 -26.76
C VAL A 24 -21.91 -13.20 -27.19
N VAL A 25 -21.54 -11.91 -26.97
CA VAL A 25 -21.40 -10.78 -27.94
C VAL A 25 -21.08 -9.49 -27.16
N THR A 26 -20.39 -8.52 -27.78
CA THR A 26 -19.85 -7.30 -27.13
C THR A 26 -20.70 -6.04 -27.29
N THR A 27 -21.01 -5.37 -26.18
CA THR A 27 -21.21 -3.90 -26.09
C THR A 27 -20.67 -3.38 -24.76
N GLY A 28 -20.15 -2.14 -24.73
CA GLY A 28 -19.45 -1.57 -23.57
C GLY A 28 -20.34 -0.90 -22.52
N GLY A 29 -19.77 -0.68 -21.33
CA GLY A 29 -20.45 -0.11 -20.16
C GLY A 29 -21.11 -1.20 -19.29
N LEU A 30 -20.95 -1.23 -17.96
CA LEU A 30 -20.21 -0.35 -17.06
C LEU A 30 -19.21 -1.19 -16.26
N MET A 31 -17.93 -0.77 -16.23
CA MET A 31 -16.99 -1.31 -15.24
C MET A 31 -17.37 -0.73 -13.88
N ALA A 32 -18.10 -1.51 -13.08
CA ALA A 32 -18.33 -1.19 -11.68
C ALA A 32 -16.96 -1.11 -10.99
N ALA A 33 -16.52 0.12 -10.68
CA ALA A 33 -15.26 0.35 -10.00
C ALA A 33 -15.35 -0.23 -8.59
N SER A 34 -14.80 -1.44 -8.41
CA SER A 34 -14.58 -2.04 -7.09
C SER A 34 -13.91 -0.99 -6.19
N PRO A 35 -14.37 -0.78 -4.94
CA PRO A 35 -13.72 0.15 -4.04
C PRO A 35 -12.25 -0.23 -3.95
N ALA A 36 -11.36 0.74 -4.17
CA ALA A 36 -9.92 0.52 -4.22
C ALA A 36 -9.39 0.18 -2.82
N SER A 37 -9.57 -1.08 -2.43
CA SER A 37 -9.07 -1.65 -1.20
C SER A 37 -7.56 -1.45 -1.16
N ALA A 38 -7.10 -0.69 -0.16
CA ALA A 38 -5.73 -0.30 0.09
C ALA A 38 -4.76 -1.48 -0.15
N ALA A 39 -4.09 -1.49 -1.30
CA ALA A 39 -3.42 -2.68 -1.79
C ALA A 39 -2.12 -2.93 -1.00
N THR A 40 -2.19 -3.82 0.00
CA THR A 40 -1.02 -4.32 0.71
C THR A 40 -0.22 -5.26 -0.19
N VAL A 41 1.04 -4.93 -0.44
CA VAL A 41 1.97 -5.79 -1.20
C VAL A 41 2.84 -6.63 -0.26
N SER A 42 3.40 -7.74 -0.75
CA SER A 42 4.25 -8.60 0.05
C SER A 42 5.59 -7.94 0.37
N ASP A 43 6.19 -8.31 1.50
CA ASP A 43 7.53 -7.88 1.90
C ASP A 43 8.58 -8.12 0.80
N THR A 44 8.42 -9.20 0.01
CA THR A 44 9.27 -9.49 -1.16
C THR A 44 9.07 -8.52 -2.33
N SER A 45 7.85 -8.06 -2.60
CA SER A 45 7.62 -6.99 -3.58
C SER A 45 8.24 -5.66 -3.14
N ILE A 46 8.17 -5.34 -1.84
CA ILE A 46 8.87 -4.18 -1.25
C ILE A 46 10.39 -4.32 -1.42
N ALA A 47 10.93 -5.52 -1.14
CA ALA A 47 12.36 -5.81 -1.28
C ALA A 47 12.85 -5.69 -2.72
N ALA A 48 12.09 -6.25 -3.68
CA ALA A 48 12.37 -6.16 -5.11
C ALA A 48 12.35 -4.70 -5.57
N ALA A 49 11.32 -3.93 -5.22
CA ALA A 49 11.22 -2.51 -5.57
C ALA A 49 12.38 -1.68 -5.01
N ALA A 50 12.76 -1.91 -3.75
CA ALA A 50 13.92 -1.25 -3.14
C ALA A 50 15.26 -1.60 -3.85
N LYS A 51 15.39 -2.85 -4.33
CA LYS A 51 16.57 -3.29 -5.10
C LYS A 51 16.58 -2.68 -6.50
N SER A 52 15.48 -2.75 -7.24
CA SER A 52 15.34 -2.20 -8.60
C SER A 52 15.46 -0.68 -8.66
N ALA A 53 15.01 0.05 -7.64
CA ALA A 53 15.19 1.50 -7.54
C ALA A 53 16.60 1.92 -7.07
N GLY A 54 17.49 0.96 -6.76
CA GLY A 54 18.80 1.23 -6.15
C GLY A 54 18.72 1.87 -4.77
N LEU A 55 17.57 1.78 -4.08
CA LEU A 55 17.39 2.22 -2.69
C LEU A 55 18.23 1.34 -1.75
N ALA A 56 18.30 0.04 -2.04
CA ALA A 56 19.30 -0.87 -1.48
C ALA A 56 20.73 -0.28 -1.57
N GLY A 57 21.45 -0.25 -0.45
CA GLY A 57 22.79 0.32 -0.37
C GLY A 57 22.85 1.85 -0.29
N CYS A 58 21.71 2.56 -0.38
CA CYS A 58 21.69 4.01 -0.19
C CYS A 58 22.20 4.38 1.21
N ARG A 59 23.27 5.19 1.27
CA ARG A 59 24.02 5.51 2.50
C ARG A 59 24.44 4.27 3.32
N GLY A 60 24.71 3.15 2.65
CA GLY A 60 25.10 1.88 3.28
C GLY A 60 23.95 1.06 3.89
N VAL A 61 22.70 1.54 3.81
CA VAL A 61 21.54 0.88 4.41
C VAL A 61 21.10 -0.33 3.57
N SER A 62 20.96 -1.49 4.22
CA SER A 62 20.63 -2.76 3.57
C SER A 62 19.20 -2.78 2.97
N THR A 63 18.97 -3.63 1.97
CA THR A 63 17.62 -3.88 1.43
C THR A 63 16.63 -4.28 2.53
N GLY A 64 17.06 -5.12 3.48
CA GLY A 64 16.21 -5.58 4.57
C GLY A 64 15.83 -4.46 5.54
N THR A 65 16.73 -3.51 5.80
CA THR A 65 16.43 -2.30 6.57
C THR A 65 15.44 -1.40 5.81
N TRP A 66 15.56 -1.24 4.49
CA TRP A 66 14.60 -0.46 3.70
C TRP A 66 13.20 -1.08 3.65
N VAL A 67 13.08 -2.40 3.61
CA VAL A 67 11.80 -3.10 3.77
C VAL A 67 11.24 -2.87 5.18
N ALA A 68 12.08 -2.95 6.21
CA ALA A 68 11.67 -2.72 7.59
C ALA A 68 11.18 -1.29 7.85
N ILE A 69 11.78 -0.28 7.20
CA ILE A 69 11.28 1.11 7.19
C ILE A 69 9.91 1.17 6.51
N ALA A 70 9.74 0.65 5.29
CA ALA A 70 8.45 0.67 4.61
C ALA A 70 7.33 -0.03 5.40
N LEU A 71 7.64 -1.12 6.10
CA LEU A 71 6.69 -1.83 6.95
C LEU A 71 6.33 -1.05 8.22
N ALA A 72 7.23 -0.21 8.75
CA ALA A 72 6.91 0.70 9.84
C ALA A 72 6.07 1.90 9.37
N GLU A 73 6.42 2.50 8.23
CA GLU A 73 5.73 3.66 7.66
C GLU A 73 4.31 3.33 7.13
N SER A 74 4.16 2.22 6.40
CA SER A 74 2.93 1.90 5.67
C SER A 74 2.29 0.55 6.02
N ARG A 75 2.97 -0.31 6.78
CA ARG A 75 2.62 -1.73 6.95
C ARG A 75 2.52 -2.52 5.63
N GLY A 76 3.13 -2.01 4.57
CA GLY A 76 3.07 -2.57 3.20
C GLY A 76 1.90 -2.04 2.35
N ASN A 77 1.11 -1.10 2.87
CA ASN A 77 0.01 -0.47 2.13
C ASN A 77 0.54 0.52 1.09
N THR A 78 0.35 0.21 -0.20
CA THR A 78 0.70 1.10 -1.31
C THR A 78 -0.10 2.41 -1.35
N HIS A 79 -1.30 2.42 -0.75
CA HIS A 79 -2.21 3.56 -0.66
C HIS A 79 -2.12 4.25 0.72
N ALA A 80 -1.05 4.03 1.49
CA ALA A 80 -0.82 4.76 2.74
C ALA A 80 -0.66 6.26 2.44
N HIS A 81 -1.35 7.10 3.21
CA HIS A 81 -1.36 8.55 3.02
C HIS A 81 -1.48 9.26 4.37
N ALA A 82 -0.43 9.95 4.81
CA ALA A 82 -0.52 10.92 5.89
C ALA A 82 -0.90 12.29 5.31
N THR A 83 -1.91 12.92 5.93
CA THR A 83 -2.49 14.21 5.51
C THR A 83 -2.67 15.13 6.72
N GLY A 84 -2.47 16.43 6.54
CA GLY A 84 -2.86 17.47 7.49
C GLY A 84 -1.74 18.48 7.71
N ILE A 85 -0.69 18.05 8.42
CA ILE A 85 0.59 18.79 8.53
C ILE A 85 1.62 18.36 7.48
N GLU A 86 1.30 17.33 6.69
CA GLU A 86 2.11 16.83 5.58
C GLU A 86 1.25 16.20 4.48
N ASP A 87 1.91 15.75 3.41
CA ASP A 87 1.35 14.97 2.30
C ASP A 87 2.33 13.85 1.94
N SER A 88 2.34 12.79 2.76
CA SER A 88 3.30 11.69 2.66
C SER A 88 2.62 10.43 2.13
N ARG A 89 3.16 9.85 1.06
CA ARG A 89 2.45 8.85 0.24
C ARG A 89 3.22 7.54 0.06
N GLY A 90 2.46 6.45 -0.05
CA GLY A 90 2.92 5.12 -0.41
C GLY A 90 3.81 4.42 0.61
N LEU A 91 4.50 3.38 0.15
CA LEU A 91 5.22 2.40 1.00
C LEU A 91 6.25 3.03 1.95
N TRP A 92 7.03 3.99 1.45
CA TRP A 92 8.04 4.73 2.20
C TRP A 92 7.56 6.12 2.63
N GLN A 93 6.24 6.38 2.68
CA GLN A 93 5.65 7.65 3.12
C GLN A 93 6.44 8.89 2.64
N VAL A 94 6.63 9.00 1.33
CA VAL A 94 7.46 10.06 0.75
C VAL A 94 6.70 11.37 0.77
N ASN A 95 7.17 12.31 1.59
CA ASN A 95 6.59 13.63 1.80
C ASN A 95 6.74 14.53 0.57
N LEU A 96 5.62 14.85 -0.08
CA LEU A 96 5.54 15.69 -1.26
C LEU A 96 5.79 17.17 -0.97
N TRP A 97 5.33 17.70 0.16
CA TRP A 97 5.53 19.12 0.49
C TRP A 97 7.01 19.43 0.74
N ALA A 98 7.76 18.49 1.32
CA ALA A 98 9.20 18.63 1.59
C ALA A 98 10.12 18.14 0.44
N ASN A 99 9.58 17.47 -0.59
CA ASN A 99 10.40 16.87 -1.67
C ASN A 99 9.77 16.94 -3.08
N SER A 100 8.83 17.88 -3.31
CA SER A 100 8.16 18.08 -4.60
C SER A 100 9.16 18.24 -5.76
N ASP A 101 10.26 18.94 -5.50
CA ASP A 101 11.40 19.14 -6.39
C ASP A 101 12.10 17.83 -6.81
N LEU A 102 12.20 16.86 -5.91
CA LEU A 102 12.79 15.55 -6.18
C LEU A 102 11.84 14.61 -6.91
N VAL A 103 10.54 14.66 -6.62
CA VAL A 103 9.60 13.61 -7.06
C VAL A 103 8.76 13.98 -8.28
N GLY A 104 8.47 15.28 -8.47
CA GLY A 104 7.60 15.77 -9.54
C GLY A 104 6.18 15.22 -9.47
N GLY A 105 5.43 15.33 -10.58
CA GLY A 105 4.03 14.89 -10.68
C GLY A 105 3.81 13.37 -10.80
N ARG A 106 4.67 12.54 -10.19
CA ARG A 106 4.55 11.07 -10.26
C ARG A 106 3.52 10.54 -9.28
N ASN A 107 2.81 9.48 -9.68
CA ASN A 107 1.93 8.74 -8.77
C ASN A 107 2.77 7.98 -7.72
N LEU A 108 2.82 8.51 -6.49
CA LEU A 108 3.56 7.90 -5.38
C LEU A 108 2.83 6.72 -4.72
N TYR A 109 1.61 6.35 -5.15
CA TYR A 109 0.97 5.09 -4.74
C TYR A 109 1.41 3.90 -5.62
N ASP A 110 2.05 4.15 -6.77
CA ASP A 110 2.74 3.10 -7.50
C ASP A 110 4.04 2.71 -6.78
N VAL A 111 4.27 1.40 -6.65
CA VAL A 111 5.39 0.79 -5.92
C VAL A 111 6.74 1.23 -6.48
N SER A 112 6.88 1.25 -7.81
CA SER A 112 8.14 1.56 -8.49
C SER A 112 8.49 3.05 -8.39
N ASN A 113 7.50 3.93 -8.62
CA ASN A 113 7.64 5.37 -8.43
C ASN A 113 7.93 5.72 -6.95
N ASN A 114 7.30 5.04 -5.99
CA ASN A 114 7.55 5.27 -4.56
C ASN A 114 8.98 4.88 -4.14
N ALA A 115 9.48 3.71 -4.58
CA ALA A 115 10.85 3.26 -4.32
C ALA A 115 11.89 4.20 -4.94
N TRP A 116 11.64 4.67 -6.18
CA TRP A 116 12.47 5.66 -6.88
C TRP A 116 12.47 7.02 -6.17
N ALA A 117 11.33 7.45 -5.64
CA ALA A 117 11.20 8.68 -4.88
C ALA A 117 11.96 8.59 -3.54
N ALA A 118 11.82 7.47 -2.82
CA ALA A 118 12.58 7.18 -1.61
C ALA A 118 14.10 7.15 -1.88
N LYS A 119 14.57 6.62 -3.02
CA LYS A 119 15.99 6.70 -3.41
C LYS A 119 16.46 8.15 -3.52
N ARG A 120 15.67 9.05 -4.11
CA ARG A 120 16.03 10.47 -4.23
C ARG A 120 16.08 11.15 -2.86
N VAL A 121 15.09 10.92 -2.00
CA VAL A 121 15.09 11.45 -0.62
C VAL A 121 16.28 10.93 0.17
N CYS A 122 16.58 9.63 0.12
CA CYS A 122 17.75 9.06 0.79
C CYS A 122 19.09 9.58 0.23
N HIS A 123 19.18 9.87 -1.07
CA HIS A 123 20.39 10.47 -1.64
C HIS A 123 20.64 11.86 -1.03
N ARG A 124 19.61 12.72 -0.96
CA ARG A 124 19.69 14.06 -0.36
C ARG A 124 19.89 14.02 1.18
N GLN A 125 19.03 13.30 1.89
CA GLN A 125 18.84 13.42 3.34
C GLN A 125 19.30 12.20 4.16
N GLY A 126 19.61 11.07 3.50
CA GLY A 126 19.89 9.79 4.16
C GLY A 126 18.64 9.12 4.78
N PRO A 127 18.80 7.97 5.44
CA PRO A 127 17.71 7.24 6.10
C PRO A 127 17.08 8.02 7.28
N THR A 128 17.77 9.06 7.76
CA THR A 128 17.32 9.96 8.82
C THR A 128 16.13 10.84 8.44
N ALA A 129 15.73 10.90 7.16
CA ALA A 129 14.49 11.53 6.73
C ALA A 129 13.22 10.77 7.15
N TRP A 130 13.35 9.49 7.54
CA TRP A 130 12.24 8.66 8.00
C TRP A 130 12.15 8.67 9.51
N SER A 131 11.03 9.13 10.07
CA SER A 131 10.83 9.15 11.52
C SER A 131 10.88 7.73 12.11
N THR A 132 10.36 6.74 11.39
CA THR A 132 10.41 5.32 11.80
C THR A 132 11.83 4.74 11.84
N TYR A 133 12.78 5.35 11.13
CA TYR A 133 14.19 4.99 11.22
C TYR A 133 14.85 5.63 12.45
N THR A 134 14.65 6.93 12.66
CA THR A 134 15.30 7.69 13.76
C THR A 134 14.75 7.33 15.14
N ASN A 135 13.44 7.12 15.27
CA ASN A 135 12.82 6.63 16.52
C ASN A 135 13.01 5.11 16.73
N GLY A 136 13.49 4.39 15.70
CA GLY A 136 13.77 2.96 15.77
C GLY A 136 12.58 2.02 15.57
N ALA A 137 11.38 2.51 15.24
CA ALA A 137 10.19 1.68 14.99
C ALA A 137 10.42 0.61 13.90
N TYR A 138 11.28 0.88 12.90
CA TYR A 138 11.68 -0.12 11.90
C TYR A 138 12.28 -1.41 12.50
N LYS A 139 12.86 -1.35 13.70
CA LYS A 139 13.52 -2.51 14.34
C LYS A 139 12.56 -3.68 14.56
N HIS A 140 11.28 -3.41 14.82
CA HIS A 140 10.23 -4.44 14.94
C HIS A 140 10.00 -5.23 13.64
N PHE A 141 10.41 -4.69 12.49
CA PHE A 141 10.24 -5.30 11.18
C PHE A 141 11.53 -5.84 10.57
N LEU A 142 12.69 -5.72 11.24
CA LEU A 142 13.99 -6.15 10.68
C LEU A 142 14.02 -7.64 10.31
N ALA A 143 13.47 -8.53 11.14
CA ALA A 143 13.41 -9.96 10.83
C ALA A 143 12.62 -10.25 9.54
N ARG A 144 11.48 -9.58 9.35
CA ARG A 144 10.67 -9.64 8.11
C ARG A 144 11.44 -9.07 6.92
N GLY A 145 12.03 -7.90 7.08
CA GLY A 145 12.81 -7.23 6.04
C GLY A 145 14.01 -8.06 5.57
N HIS A 146 14.74 -8.69 6.50
CA HIS A 146 15.86 -9.58 6.18
C HIS A 146 15.36 -10.84 5.45
N ALA A 147 14.29 -11.48 5.94
CA ALA A 147 13.69 -12.66 5.32
C ALA A 147 13.06 -12.39 3.93
N ALA A 148 12.74 -11.14 3.62
CA ALA A 148 12.31 -10.69 2.29
C ALA A 148 13.49 -10.33 1.38
N ALA A 149 14.51 -9.64 1.91
CA ALA A 149 15.73 -9.29 1.18
C ALA A 149 16.53 -10.52 0.74
N ALA A 150 16.48 -11.62 1.50
CA ALA A 150 17.09 -12.90 1.14
C ALA A 150 16.42 -13.64 -0.04
N LYS A 151 15.38 -13.05 -0.66
CA LYS A 151 14.58 -13.65 -1.74
C LYS A 151 14.59 -12.85 -3.05
N VAL A 152 15.43 -11.80 -3.17
CA VAL A 152 15.41 -10.83 -4.29
C VAL A 152 16.79 -10.43 -4.78
#